data_AF-A0A7D4DYE7-F1
#
_entry.id   AF-A0A7D4DYE7-F1
#
_cell.length_a   1.000
_cell.length_b   1.000
_cell.length_c   1.000
_cell.angle_alpha   90.00
_cell.angle_beta   90.00
_cell.angle_gamma   90.00
#
_symmetry.space_group_name_H-M   'P 1'
#
loop_
_entity.id
_entity.type
_entity.pdbx_description
1 polymer ?
#
loop_
_entity_poly.entity_id
_entity_poly.type
_entity_poly.pdbx_seq_one_letter_code
_entity_poly.pdbx_strand_id
1 'polypeptide(L)'
;MKKLCAMLGLLVPALASAAYSLSATETAVLEAVLRDELDTYMQGGSSLIGARLGLPIATAETVSQAYANGPTARFPASLDVTMLIAGPVDAGRSKDGQIVSFATSGSPTVRAQLPAGLLPAQRLALACSRMELVDGSPTFMDCRDGAVAGKKEAARLKRDLADFYLGKPATVQVSQLAVNISVYASLLAPGHGCPKDIGKCRLAIQAVDGASQSKQLPAIVQRFQRAGLDLSPYQGEKAATTPGR
;
A
#
# COMPACT_ATOMS: atom_id res chain seq x y z
N MET A 1 55.42 -45.79 16.19
CA MET A 1 54.51 -45.50 15.06
C MET A 1 53.29 -44.78 15.60
N LYS A 2 53.04 -43.57 15.09
CA LYS A 2 51.98 -42.63 15.48
C LYS A 2 50.62 -43.12 14.96
N LYS A 3 49.56 -43.02 15.77
CA LYS A 3 48.21 -42.66 15.30
C LYS A 3 47.47 -41.87 16.39
N LEU A 4 47.52 -40.55 16.28
CA LEU A 4 46.56 -39.64 16.89
C LEU A 4 45.27 -39.68 16.06
N CYS A 5 44.14 -40.07 16.68
CA CYS A 5 42.83 -39.80 16.13
C CYS A 5 42.36 -38.43 16.63
N ALA A 6 42.48 -37.43 15.75
CA ALA A 6 41.90 -36.12 15.95
C ALA A 6 40.37 -36.21 15.77
N MET A 7 39.60 -35.96 16.83
CA MET A 7 38.19 -35.59 16.69
C MET A 7 38.12 -34.10 16.32
N LEU A 8 37.94 -33.82 15.02
CA LEU A 8 37.42 -32.53 14.58
C LEU A 8 35.91 -32.51 14.85
N GLY A 9 35.52 -31.87 15.95
CA GLY A 9 34.14 -31.42 16.12
C GLY A 9 33.83 -30.37 15.07
N LEU A 10 33.10 -30.76 14.03
CA LEU A 10 32.42 -29.84 13.12
C LEU A 10 31.42 -29.03 13.94
N LEU A 11 31.83 -27.83 14.36
CA LEU A 11 30.94 -26.72 14.65
C LEU A 11 30.22 -26.38 13.34
N VAL A 12 29.16 -27.12 13.03
CA VAL A 12 28.14 -26.63 12.11
C VAL A 12 27.54 -25.43 12.83
N PRO A 13 27.72 -24.19 12.34
CA PRO A 13 26.88 -23.11 12.83
C PRO A 13 25.49 -23.57 12.47
N ALA A 14 24.65 -23.83 13.48
CA ALA A 14 23.23 -23.85 13.25
C ALA A 14 22.95 -22.53 12.54
N LEU A 15 22.65 -22.58 11.24
CA LEU A 15 21.95 -21.54 10.54
C LEU A 15 20.65 -21.42 11.31
N ALA A 16 20.67 -20.63 12.37
CA ALA A 16 19.49 -20.26 13.12
C ALA A 16 18.63 -19.62 12.05
N SER A 17 17.63 -20.37 11.59
CA SER A 17 16.60 -19.85 10.71
C SER A 17 16.01 -18.68 11.46
N ALA A 18 16.40 -17.48 11.02
CA ALA A 18 16.01 -16.21 11.58
C ALA A 18 14.52 -16.01 11.28
N ALA A 19 13.68 -16.68 12.05
CA ALA A 19 12.23 -16.62 11.92
C ALA A 19 11.69 -15.77 13.07
N TYR A 20 11.38 -14.51 12.78
CA TYR A 20 10.58 -13.70 13.68
C TYR A 20 9.13 -14.17 13.60
N SER A 21 8.60 -14.71 14.69
CA SER A 21 7.19 -15.08 14.77
C SER A 21 6.36 -13.89 15.25
N LEU A 22 5.39 -13.47 14.45
CA LEU A 22 4.44 -12.42 14.83
C LEU A 22 3.59 -12.89 16.01
N SER A 23 3.43 -12.01 16.99
CA SER A 23 2.38 -12.17 18.01
C SER A 23 0.98 -12.06 17.38
N ALA A 24 -0.05 -12.55 18.09
CA ALA A 24 -1.44 -12.44 17.62
C ALA A 24 -1.86 -10.99 17.35
N THR A 25 -1.38 -10.04 18.16
CA THR A 25 -1.63 -8.61 17.96
C THR A 25 -0.93 -8.09 16.71
N GLU A 26 0.33 -8.48 16.47
CA GLU A 26 1.04 -8.08 15.25
C GLU A 26 0.42 -8.65 13.98
N THR A 27 -0.01 -9.91 13.99
CA THR A 27 -0.76 -10.50 12.87
C THR A 27 -2.03 -9.71 12.59
N ALA A 28 -2.77 -9.35 13.63
CA ALA A 28 -4.01 -8.60 13.48
C ALA A 28 -3.78 -7.17 12.94
N VAL A 29 -2.73 -6.49 13.43
CA VAL A 29 -2.32 -5.18 12.93
C VAL A 29 -1.85 -5.27 11.48
N LEU A 30 -1.07 -6.29 11.12
CA LEU A 30 -0.66 -6.53 9.74
C LEU A 30 -1.86 -6.66 8.80
N GLU A 31 -2.87 -7.43 9.18
CA GLU A 31 -4.08 -7.61 8.38
C GLU A 31 -4.89 -6.31 8.25
N ALA A 32 -5.01 -5.55 9.35
CA ALA A 32 -5.66 -4.24 9.34
C ALA A 32 -4.94 -3.27 8.40
N VAL A 33 -3.61 -3.18 8.50
CA VAL A 33 -2.78 -2.29 7.68
C VAL A 33 -2.86 -2.68 6.21
N LEU A 34 -2.74 -3.95 5.84
CA LEU A 34 -2.86 -4.38 4.44
C LEU A 34 -4.24 -4.11 3.85
N ARG A 35 -5.29 -4.23 4.66
CA ARG A 35 -6.64 -3.87 4.24
C ARG A 35 -6.78 -2.37 4.04
N ASP A 36 -6.23 -1.58 4.95
CA ASP A 36 -6.26 -0.10 4.88
C ASP A 36 -5.46 0.43 3.68
N GLU A 37 -4.31 -0.18 3.38
CA GLU A 37 -3.52 0.10 2.18
C GLU A 37 -4.32 -0.16 0.89
N LEU A 38 -5.03 -1.28 0.83
CA LEU A 38 -5.88 -1.61 -0.32
C LEU A 38 -7.09 -0.68 -0.41
N ASP A 39 -7.75 -0.41 0.71
CA ASP A 39 -8.90 0.50 0.77
C ASP A 39 -8.48 1.92 0.35
N THR A 40 -7.29 2.37 0.76
CA THR A 40 -6.71 3.67 0.39
C THR A 40 -6.38 3.72 -1.10
N TYR A 41 -5.74 2.69 -1.65
CA TYR A 41 -5.51 2.53 -3.09
C TYR A 41 -6.83 2.62 -3.88
N MET A 42 -7.85 1.85 -3.48
CA MET A 42 -9.18 1.83 -4.12
C MET A 42 -9.93 3.16 -3.99
N GLN A 43 -9.53 4.00 -3.02
CA GLN A 43 -10.08 5.34 -2.87
C GLN A 43 -9.36 6.39 -3.70
N GLY A 44 -8.26 6.05 -4.37
CA GLY A 44 -7.42 7.01 -5.08
C GLY A 44 -6.51 7.81 -4.13
N GLY A 45 -6.23 7.25 -2.94
CA GLY A 45 -5.31 7.82 -1.97
C GLY A 45 -3.87 7.36 -2.18
N SER A 46 -2.95 8.05 -1.50
CA SER A 46 -1.54 7.65 -1.43
C SER A 46 -1.40 6.36 -0.62
N SER A 47 -0.93 5.29 -1.25
CA SER A 47 -0.75 3.97 -0.65
C SER A 47 0.54 3.34 -1.15
N LEU A 48 1.14 2.46 -0.35
CA LEU A 48 2.27 1.64 -0.77
C LEU A 48 1.90 0.70 -1.92
N ILE A 49 0.67 0.17 -1.96
CA ILE A 49 0.16 -0.62 -3.09
C ILE A 49 0.20 0.21 -4.38
N GLY A 50 -0.32 1.44 -4.33
CA GLY A 50 -0.28 2.37 -5.45
C GLY A 50 1.14 2.67 -5.93
N ALA A 51 2.04 2.98 -4.98
CA ALA A 51 3.44 3.27 -5.26
C ALA A 51 4.17 2.06 -5.90
N ARG A 52 3.92 0.84 -5.41
CA ARG A 52 4.52 -0.39 -5.95
C ARG A 52 4.05 -0.72 -7.36
N LEU A 53 2.81 -0.35 -7.70
CA LEU A 53 2.29 -0.47 -9.06
C LEU A 53 2.84 0.59 -10.01
N GLY A 54 3.50 1.64 -9.49
CA GLY A 54 4.05 2.73 -10.31
C GLY A 54 2.99 3.53 -11.04
N LEU A 55 1.74 3.51 -10.55
CA LEU A 55 0.63 4.20 -11.18
C LEU A 55 0.46 5.58 -10.54
N PRO A 56 0.51 6.68 -11.31
CA PRO A 56 -0.07 7.95 -10.88
C PRO A 56 -1.52 7.71 -10.46
N ILE A 57 -1.92 8.31 -9.34
CA ILE A 57 -3.26 8.15 -8.79
C ILE A 57 -3.95 9.51 -8.76
N ALA A 58 -5.18 9.55 -9.24
CA ALA A 58 -6.05 10.70 -9.08
C ALA A 58 -7.46 10.27 -8.67
N THR A 59 -8.15 11.18 -7.99
CA THR A 59 -9.59 11.05 -7.80
C THR A 59 -10.33 11.73 -8.96
N ALA A 60 -11.54 11.29 -9.26
CA ALA A 60 -12.39 11.97 -10.24
C ALA A 60 -12.63 13.44 -9.85
N GLU A 61 -12.72 13.73 -8.56
CA GLU A 61 -12.87 15.10 -8.05
C GLU A 61 -11.65 15.96 -8.37
N THR A 62 -10.43 15.47 -8.08
CA THR A 62 -9.20 16.23 -8.40
C THR A 62 -9.00 16.41 -9.91
N VAL A 63 -9.42 15.44 -10.74
CA VAL A 63 -9.41 15.62 -12.19
C VAL A 63 -10.44 16.67 -12.63
N SER A 64 -11.67 16.62 -12.10
CA SER A 64 -12.70 17.62 -12.41
C SER A 64 -12.21 19.04 -12.13
N GLN A 65 -11.62 19.25 -10.96
CA GLN A 65 -11.04 20.54 -10.55
C GLN A 65 -9.88 20.98 -11.47
N ALA A 66 -9.02 20.05 -11.89
CA ALA A 66 -7.90 20.35 -12.78
C ALA A 66 -8.35 20.83 -14.18
N TYR A 67 -9.52 20.38 -14.65
CA TYR A 67 -10.09 20.74 -15.95
C TYR A 67 -11.22 21.79 -15.86
N ALA A 68 -11.47 22.38 -14.69
CA ALA A 68 -12.56 23.36 -14.49
C ALA A 68 -12.48 24.55 -15.46
N ASN A 69 -11.25 24.94 -15.85
CA ASN A 69 -10.98 26.04 -16.79
C ASN A 69 -10.58 25.54 -18.19
N GLY A 70 -10.85 24.28 -18.51
CA GLY A 70 -10.43 23.64 -19.76
C GLY A 70 -8.97 23.14 -19.76
N PRO A 71 -8.47 22.64 -20.91
CA PRO A 71 -7.14 22.06 -21.01
C PRO A 71 -6.03 23.10 -20.92
N THR A 72 -4.91 22.72 -20.31
CA THR A 72 -3.70 23.54 -20.16
C THR A 72 -2.46 22.75 -20.58
N ALA A 73 -1.28 23.38 -20.60
CA ALA A 73 -0.02 22.65 -20.86
C ALA A 73 0.24 21.53 -19.83
N ARG A 74 -0.22 21.70 -18.59
CA ARG A 74 -0.08 20.68 -17.52
C ARG A 74 -1.16 19.62 -17.59
N PHE A 75 -2.36 19.99 -18.04
CA PHE A 75 -3.53 19.14 -18.15
C PHE A 75 -4.07 19.22 -19.59
N PRO A 76 -3.39 18.58 -20.55
CA PRO A 76 -3.72 18.69 -21.97
C PRO A 76 -5.05 17.99 -22.31
N ALA A 77 -5.60 18.30 -23.48
CA ALA A 77 -6.84 17.69 -23.95
C ALA A 77 -6.73 16.17 -24.23
N SER A 78 -5.51 15.63 -24.32
CA SER A 78 -5.25 14.20 -24.47
C SER A 78 -4.03 13.81 -23.63
N LEU A 79 -4.11 12.65 -22.98
CA LEU A 79 -3.03 12.04 -22.19
C LEU A 79 -2.92 10.54 -22.49
N ASP A 80 -1.72 10.10 -22.86
CA ASP A 80 -1.37 8.69 -23.02
C ASP A 80 -0.50 8.21 -21.84
N VAL A 81 -1.07 8.30 -20.63
CA VAL A 81 -0.41 7.89 -19.39
C VAL A 81 -1.30 6.88 -18.67
N THR A 82 -0.71 5.76 -18.27
CA THR A 82 -1.42 4.80 -17.42
C THR A 82 -1.54 5.34 -16.00
N MET A 83 -2.77 5.59 -15.56
CA MET A 83 -3.05 6.11 -14.23
C MET A 83 -4.29 5.46 -13.61
N LEU A 84 -4.35 5.45 -12.29
CA LEU A 84 -5.53 5.05 -11.54
C LEU A 84 -6.46 6.27 -11.38
N ILE A 85 -7.70 6.15 -11.85
CA ILE A 85 -8.78 7.08 -11.55
C ILE A 85 -9.78 6.42 -10.62
N ALA A 86 -10.06 7.05 -9.47
CA ALA A 86 -11.00 6.51 -8.49
C ALA A 86 -12.06 7.54 -8.07
N GLY A 87 -13.25 7.06 -7.78
CA GLY A 87 -14.32 7.95 -7.30
C GLY A 87 -15.69 7.27 -7.19
N PRO A 88 -16.63 7.92 -6.50
CA PRO A 88 -18.03 7.52 -6.54
C PRO A 88 -18.59 7.68 -7.96
N VAL A 89 -19.52 6.81 -8.36
CA VAL A 89 -20.18 6.85 -9.67
C VAL A 89 -21.52 7.55 -9.54
N ASP A 90 -21.80 8.47 -10.46
CA ASP A 90 -23.12 9.05 -10.67
C ASP A 90 -23.95 8.14 -11.60
N ALA A 91 -24.76 7.28 -10.97
CA ALA A 91 -25.63 6.35 -11.69
C ALA A 91 -26.66 7.06 -12.58
N GLY A 92 -27.06 8.30 -12.26
CA GLY A 92 -28.06 9.06 -13.01
C GLY A 92 -27.54 9.65 -14.32
N ARG A 93 -26.22 9.69 -14.51
CA ARG A 93 -25.56 10.26 -15.71
C ARG A 93 -24.93 9.21 -16.63
N SER A 94 -24.94 7.94 -16.23
CA SER A 94 -24.37 6.85 -17.01
C SER A 94 -25.38 6.40 -18.08
N LYS A 95 -25.10 6.64 -19.37
CA LYS A 95 -26.08 6.47 -20.45
C LYS A 95 -26.21 5.04 -20.98
N ASP A 96 -25.09 4.31 -21.11
CA ASP A 96 -25.08 3.03 -21.84
C ASP A 96 -24.41 1.87 -21.07
N GLY A 97 -24.11 2.06 -19.79
CA GLY A 97 -23.42 1.08 -18.93
C GLY A 97 -21.95 0.84 -19.28
N GLN A 98 -21.50 1.18 -20.49
CA GLN A 98 -20.10 1.10 -20.93
C GLN A 98 -19.30 2.35 -20.61
N ILE A 99 -19.94 3.52 -20.50
CA ILE A 99 -19.32 4.74 -20.03
C ILE A 99 -20.03 5.15 -18.74
N VAL A 100 -19.25 5.29 -17.68
CA VAL A 100 -19.72 5.78 -16.39
C VAL A 100 -19.31 7.23 -16.20
N SER A 101 -20.16 7.99 -15.53
CA SER A 101 -19.82 9.31 -15.00
C SER A 101 -19.49 9.18 -13.52
N PHE A 102 -18.39 9.78 -13.09
CA PHE A 102 -18.09 9.90 -11.67
C PHE A 102 -18.91 11.05 -11.06
N ALA A 103 -19.35 10.87 -9.82
CA ALA A 103 -19.98 11.94 -9.05
C ALA A 103 -18.88 12.92 -8.58
N THR A 104 -18.91 14.12 -9.14
CA THR A 104 -18.00 15.22 -8.81
C THR A 104 -18.80 16.42 -8.32
N SER A 105 -18.21 17.24 -7.45
CA SER A 105 -18.88 18.41 -6.89
C SER A 105 -19.05 19.56 -7.90
N GLY A 106 -18.20 19.59 -8.94
CA GLY A 106 -18.17 20.63 -9.96
C GLY A 106 -18.20 20.10 -11.40
N SER A 107 -17.96 21.04 -12.33
CA SER A 107 -17.80 20.79 -13.76
C SER A 107 -16.34 20.98 -14.20
N PRO A 108 -15.85 20.23 -15.21
CA PRO A 108 -16.59 19.23 -15.99
C PRO A 108 -16.76 17.90 -15.25
N THR A 109 -17.77 17.12 -15.66
CA THR A 109 -17.93 15.74 -15.19
C THR A 109 -16.74 14.90 -15.67
N VAL A 110 -16.28 13.96 -14.86
CA VAL A 110 -15.24 13.00 -15.27
C VAL A 110 -15.92 11.70 -15.69
N ARG A 111 -15.50 11.16 -16.83
CA ARG A 111 -16.06 9.93 -17.42
C ARG A 111 -15.00 8.85 -17.53
N ALA A 112 -15.41 7.59 -17.52
CA ALA A 112 -14.55 6.48 -17.86
C ALA A 112 -15.29 5.40 -18.62
N GLN A 113 -14.61 4.77 -19.58
CA GLN A 113 -15.07 3.56 -20.23
C GLN A 113 -14.82 2.36 -19.32
N LEU A 114 -15.83 1.55 -19.05
CA LEU A 114 -15.67 0.31 -18.31
C LEU A 114 -15.05 -0.78 -19.19
N PRO A 115 -14.12 -1.59 -18.67
CA PRO A 115 -13.70 -2.81 -19.33
C PRO A 115 -14.88 -3.77 -19.52
N ALA A 116 -14.81 -4.58 -20.57
CA ALA A 116 -15.81 -5.61 -20.83
C ALA A 116 -15.98 -6.55 -19.62
N GLY A 117 -17.24 -6.77 -19.23
CA GLY A 117 -17.60 -7.63 -18.10
C GLY A 117 -17.52 -6.99 -16.72
N LEU A 118 -17.01 -5.75 -16.59
CA LEU A 118 -17.08 -5.02 -15.33
C LEU A 118 -18.45 -4.34 -15.20
N LEU A 119 -19.16 -4.66 -14.12
CA LEU A 119 -20.44 -4.04 -13.80
C LEU A 119 -20.22 -2.66 -13.15
N PRO A 120 -21.11 -1.68 -13.40
CA PRO A 120 -21.12 -0.44 -12.64
C PRO A 120 -21.25 -0.72 -11.14
N ALA A 121 -20.49 0.02 -10.33
CA ALA A 121 -20.54 -0.03 -8.88
C ALA A 121 -20.71 1.40 -8.33
N GLN A 122 -21.15 1.52 -7.07
CA GLN A 122 -21.28 2.84 -6.42
C GLN A 122 -19.96 3.61 -6.36
N ARG A 123 -18.84 2.89 -6.34
CA ARG A 123 -17.48 3.43 -6.41
C ARG A 123 -16.64 2.55 -7.32
N LEU A 124 -15.81 3.17 -8.15
CA LEU A 124 -14.87 2.48 -9.02
C LEU A 124 -13.45 3.00 -8.80
N ALA A 125 -12.48 2.12 -9.02
CA ALA A 125 -11.08 2.46 -9.24
C ALA A 125 -10.64 1.77 -10.52
N LEU A 126 -10.26 2.55 -11.53
CA LEU A 126 -9.96 2.08 -12.88
C LEU A 126 -8.53 2.48 -13.23
N ALA A 127 -7.73 1.52 -13.70
CA ALA A 127 -6.42 1.80 -14.27
C ALA A 127 -6.60 2.01 -15.77
N CYS A 128 -6.49 3.24 -16.23
CA CYS A 128 -6.77 3.64 -17.61
C CYS A 128 -5.48 4.13 -18.27
N SER A 129 -5.22 3.72 -19.51
CA SER A 129 -4.00 4.09 -20.24
C SER A 129 -4.11 5.34 -21.09
N ARG A 130 -5.33 5.87 -21.23
CA ARG A 130 -5.62 7.03 -22.07
C ARG A 130 -6.72 7.90 -21.47
N MET A 131 -6.65 9.20 -21.73
CA MET A 131 -7.71 10.15 -21.43
C MET A 131 -7.83 11.15 -22.57
N GLU A 132 -9.05 11.44 -23.00
CA GLU A 132 -9.36 12.45 -24.02
C GLU A 132 -10.47 13.40 -23.52
N LEU A 133 -10.40 14.67 -23.91
CA LEU A 133 -11.44 15.66 -23.65
C LEU A 133 -12.54 15.54 -24.71
N VAL A 134 -13.57 14.75 -24.41
CA VAL A 134 -14.75 14.57 -25.26
C VAL A 134 -15.83 15.55 -24.77
N ASP A 135 -16.43 16.35 -25.65
CA ASP A 135 -17.47 17.34 -25.30
C ASP A 135 -17.15 18.17 -24.05
N GLY A 136 -15.90 18.62 -23.93
CA GLY A 136 -15.43 19.42 -22.79
C GLY A 136 -15.28 18.65 -21.46
N SER A 137 -15.39 17.32 -21.46
CA SER A 137 -15.28 16.49 -20.25
C SER A 137 -14.18 15.43 -20.38
N PRO A 138 -13.27 15.32 -19.39
CA PRO A 138 -12.23 14.29 -19.37
C PRO A 138 -12.85 12.89 -19.39
N THR A 139 -12.49 12.10 -20.39
CA THR A 139 -13.01 10.75 -20.60
C THR A 139 -11.85 9.77 -20.63
N PHE A 140 -11.75 8.95 -19.59
CA PHE A 140 -10.74 7.91 -19.47
C PHE A 140 -11.12 6.67 -20.27
N MET A 141 -10.16 6.10 -20.98
CA MET A 141 -10.35 5.01 -21.93
C MET A 141 -9.34 3.90 -21.69
N ASP A 142 -9.57 2.76 -22.34
CA ASP A 142 -8.70 1.58 -22.26
C ASP A 142 -8.47 1.12 -20.80
N CYS A 143 -9.54 1.24 -20.00
CA CYS A 143 -9.49 0.99 -18.58
C CYS A 143 -9.49 -0.50 -18.24
N ARG A 144 -8.85 -0.83 -17.11
CA ARG A 144 -8.86 -2.13 -16.45
C ARG A 144 -9.38 -1.97 -15.03
N ASP A 145 -9.92 -3.05 -14.47
CA ASP A 145 -10.35 -3.06 -13.08
C ASP A 145 -9.14 -2.90 -12.14
N GLY A 146 -9.04 -1.73 -11.50
CA GLY A 146 -7.98 -1.43 -10.54
C GLY A 146 -8.05 -2.34 -9.31
N ALA A 147 -9.23 -2.83 -8.93
CA ALA A 147 -9.39 -3.73 -7.80
C ALA A 147 -8.64 -5.04 -7.99
N VAL A 148 -8.59 -5.56 -9.22
CA VAL A 148 -7.84 -6.78 -9.54
C VAL A 148 -6.34 -6.56 -9.35
N ALA A 149 -5.81 -5.45 -9.88
CA ALA A 149 -4.40 -5.10 -9.73
C ALA A 149 -4.02 -4.85 -8.26
N GLY A 150 -4.83 -4.06 -7.55
CA GLY A 150 -4.64 -3.75 -6.13
C GLY A 150 -4.66 -5.00 -5.24
N LYS A 151 -5.63 -5.91 -5.42
CA LYS A 151 -5.69 -7.17 -4.65
C LYS A 151 -4.49 -8.07 -4.92
N LYS A 152 -4.07 -8.17 -6.19
CA LYS A 152 -2.89 -8.96 -6.58
C LYS A 152 -1.63 -8.41 -5.90
N GLU A 153 -1.48 -7.09 -5.89
CA GLU A 153 -0.32 -6.45 -5.27
C GLU A 153 -0.37 -6.49 -3.74
N ALA A 154 -1.56 -6.35 -3.12
CA ALA A 154 -1.74 -6.57 -1.69
C ALA A 154 -1.31 -7.98 -1.27
N ALA A 155 -1.68 -9.00 -2.07
CA ALA A 155 -1.25 -10.38 -1.83
C ALA A 155 0.26 -10.56 -2.03
N ARG A 156 0.88 -9.82 -2.95
CA ARG A 156 2.34 -9.81 -3.14
C ARG A 156 3.04 -9.18 -1.94
N LEU A 157 2.59 -8.00 -1.50
CA LEU A 157 3.10 -7.33 -0.31
C LEU A 157 2.97 -8.20 0.95
N LYS A 158 1.84 -8.92 1.11
CA LYS A 158 1.67 -9.89 2.22
C LYS A 158 2.72 -10.99 2.18
N ARG A 159 3.05 -11.53 0.99
CA ARG A 159 4.10 -12.53 0.84
C ARG A 159 5.48 -11.96 1.13
N ASP A 160 5.78 -10.76 0.65
CA ASP A 160 7.07 -10.11 0.90
C ASP A 160 7.28 -9.85 2.41
N LEU A 161 6.23 -9.46 3.13
CA LEU A 161 6.27 -9.35 4.59
C LEU A 161 6.49 -10.70 5.27
N ALA A 162 5.81 -11.76 4.82
CA ALA A 162 6.02 -13.10 5.35
C ALA A 162 7.46 -13.60 5.11
N ASP A 163 8.00 -13.34 3.92
CA ASP A 163 9.39 -13.65 3.55
C ASP A 163 10.39 -12.86 4.40
N PHE A 164 10.12 -11.58 4.65
CA PHE A 164 10.91 -10.76 5.56
C PHE A 164 10.93 -11.35 6.98
N TYR A 165 9.79 -11.76 7.53
CA TYR A 165 9.73 -12.38 8.86
C TYR A 165 10.41 -13.75 8.94
N LEU A 166 10.63 -14.42 7.80
CA LEU A 166 11.47 -15.63 7.68
C LEU A 166 12.98 -15.32 7.53
N GLY A 167 13.38 -14.05 7.63
CA GLY A 167 14.77 -13.61 7.55
C GLY A 167 15.29 -13.47 6.12
N LYS A 168 14.41 -13.49 5.10
CA LYS A 168 14.83 -13.26 3.72
C LYS A 168 15.09 -11.77 3.47
N PRO A 169 15.99 -11.43 2.52
CA PRO A 169 16.21 -10.05 2.10
C PRO A 169 14.91 -9.38 1.66
N ALA A 170 14.73 -8.12 2.04
CA ALA A 170 13.53 -7.34 1.72
C ALA A 170 13.89 -5.94 1.25
N THR A 171 12.98 -5.32 0.48
CA THR A 171 13.10 -3.90 0.13
C THR A 171 12.97 -2.99 1.35
N VAL A 172 13.41 -1.75 1.23
CA VAL A 172 13.28 -0.76 2.31
C VAL A 172 11.81 -0.57 2.73
N GLN A 173 10.89 -0.50 1.78
CA GLN A 173 9.47 -0.29 2.08
C GLN A 173 8.85 -1.46 2.88
N VAL A 174 9.25 -2.70 2.57
CA VAL A 174 8.78 -3.90 3.29
C VAL A 174 9.32 -3.92 4.72
N SER A 175 10.61 -3.63 4.92
CA SER A 175 11.21 -3.56 6.26
C SER A 175 10.64 -2.41 7.09
N GLN A 176 10.43 -1.22 6.50
CA GLN A 176 9.74 -0.10 7.13
C GLN A 176 8.32 -0.48 7.57
N LEU A 177 7.55 -1.11 6.68
CA LEU A 177 6.19 -1.52 6.99
C LEU A 177 6.15 -2.57 8.11
N ALA A 178 7.02 -3.56 8.08
CA ALA A 178 7.12 -4.58 9.12
C ALA A 178 7.48 -3.98 10.49
N VAL A 179 8.42 -3.03 10.53
CA VAL A 179 8.78 -2.31 11.75
C VAL A 179 7.60 -1.49 12.26
N ASN A 180 6.91 -0.74 11.39
CA ASN A 180 5.75 0.07 11.76
C ASN A 180 4.63 -0.80 12.34
N ILE A 181 4.32 -1.95 11.72
CA ILE A 181 3.34 -2.93 12.23
C ILE A 181 3.67 -3.32 13.67
N SER A 182 4.93 -3.69 13.94
CA SER A 182 5.37 -4.09 15.27
C SER A 182 5.41 -2.95 16.30
N VAL A 183 5.70 -1.72 15.86
CA VAL A 183 5.58 -0.52 16.70
C VAL A 183 4.14 -0.31 17.11
N TYR A 184 3.21 -0.23 16.14
CA TYR A 184 1.79 -0.05 16.42
C TYR A 184 1.24 -1.13 17.34
N ALA A 185 1.51 -2.40 17.04
CA ALA A 185 1.07 -3.52 17.84
C ALA A 185 1.53 -3.43 19.30
N SER A 186 2.73 -2.90 19.56
CA SER A 186 3.26 -2.75 20.93
C SER A 186 2.69 -1.56 21.70
N LEU A 187 2.00 -0.65 21.02
CA LEU A 187 1.42 0.58 21.59
C LEU A 187 -0.10 0.49 21.75
N LEU A 188 -0.74 -0.58 21.26
CA LEU A 188 -2.19 -0.75 21.39
C LEU A 188 -2.58 -0.99 22.85
N ALA A 189 -3.51 -0.17 23.36
CA ALA A 189 -4.08 -0.33 24.69
C ALA A 189 -4.90 -1.63 24.81
N PRO A 190 -5.03 -2.22 26.02
CA PRO A 190 -5.90 -3.37 26.23
C PRO A 190 -7.32 -3.15 25.68
N GLY A 191 -7.90 -4.18 25.05
CA GLY A 191 -9.25 -4.06 24.47
C GLY A 191 -9.32 -3.27 23.16
N HIS A 192 -8.18 -3.04 22.49
CA HIS A 192 -8.03 -2.40 21.18
C HIS A 192 -8.85 -3.02 20.03
N GLY A 193 -9.45 -4.19 20.23
CA GLY A 193 -10.33 -4.83 19.26
C GLY A 193 -9.63 -5.79 18.29
N CYS A 194 -8.34 -5.65 18.04
CA CYS A 194 -7.63 -6.62 17.18
C CYS A 194 -7.51 -8.01 17.86
N PRO A 195 -7.69 -9.14 17.14
CA PRO A 195 -8.20 -9.28 15.76
C PRO A 195 -9.74 -9.28 15.64
N LYS A 196 -10.48 -9.34 16.76
CA LYS A 196 -11.93 -9.63 16.79
C LYS A 196 -12.81 -8.56 16.13
N ASP A 197 -12.40 -7.31 16.17
CA ASP A 197 -13.09 -6.16 15.59
C ASP A 197 -12.07 -5.32 14.80
N ILE A 198 -12.08 -5.49 13.48
CA ILE A 198 -11.14 -4.82 12.58
C ILE A 198 -11.38 -3.31 12.50
N GLY A 199 -12.63 -2.86 12.69
CA GLY A 199 -12.96 -1.44 12.68
C GLY A 199 -12.40 -0.74 13.91
N LYS A 200 -12.62 -1.34 15.09
CA LYS A 200 -12.03 -0.87 16.35
C LYS A 200 -10.51 -0.97 16.33
N CYS A 201 -9.96 -2.03 15.75
CA CYS A 201 -8.52 -2.20 15.54
C CYS A 201 -7.92 -1.04 14.74
N ARG A 202 -8.54 -0.68 13.61
CA ARG A 202 -8.10 0.46 12.78
C ARG A 202 -8.10 1.77 13.56
N LEU A 203 -9.19 2.06 14.29
CA LEU A 203 -9.30 3.27 15.10
C LEU A 203 -8.22 3.31 16.20
N ALA A 204 -7.92 2.17 16.81
CA ALA A 204 -6.87 2.07 17.81
C ALA A 204 -5.47 2.33 17.22
N ILE A 205 -5.18 1.83 16.02
CA ILE A 205 -3.93 2.11 15.30
C ILE A 205 -3.81 3.61 14.97
N GLN A 206 -4.88 4.21 14.45
CA GLN A 206 -4.92 5.64 14.09
C GLN A 206 -4.78 6.57 15.30
N ALA A 207 -5.18 6.11 16.49
CA ALA A 207 -5.06 6.87 17.73
C ALA A 207 -3.65 6.87 18.32
N VAL A 208 -2.72 6.06 17.82
CA VAL A 208 -1.34 6.02 18.32
C VAL A 208 -0.59 7.29 17.91
N ASP A 209 -0.16 8.08 18.90
CA ASP A 209 0.58 9.31 18.65
C ASP A 209 2.03 9.07 18.17
N GLY A 210 2.56 9.99 17.35
CA GLY A 210 3.89 9.86 16.75
C GLY A 210 5.05 9.91 17.76
N ALA A 211 4.87 10.52 18.94
CA ALA A 211 5.93 10.58 19.96
C ALA A 211 6.11 9.20 20.62
N SER A 212 5.00 8.53 20.94
CA SER A 212 4.99 7.14 21.42
C SER A 212 5.59 6.19 20.40
N GLN A 213 5.26 6.33 19.11
CA GLN A 213 5.87 5.55 18.03
C GLN A 213 7.39 5.71 18.01
N SER A 214 7.86 6.96 18.03
CA SER A 214 9.30 7.28 17.99
C SER A 214 10.05 6.74 19.19
N LYS A 215 9.45 6.78 20.38
CA LYS A 215 10.03 6.24 21.61
C LYS A 215 10.15 4.71 21.58
N GLN A 216 9.18 4.04 20.96
CA GLN A 216 9.10 2.58 20.95
C GLN A 216 9.98 1.94 19.86
N LEU A 217 10.28 2.71 18.81
CA LEU A 217 10.99 2.23 17.64
C LEU A 217 12.35 1.53 17.90
N PRO A 218 13.25 2.05 18.78
CA PRO A 218 14.53 1.38 19.03
C PRO A 218 14.37 -0.04 19.60
N ALA A 219 13.37 -0.26 20.45
CA ALA A 219 13.12 -1.57 21.04
C ALA A 219 12.66 -2.59 19.99
N ILE A 220 11.83 -2.17 19.04
CA ILE A 220 11.36 -3.01 17.92
C ILE A 220 12.52 -3.36 16.99
N VAL A 221 13.33 -2.37 16.60
CA VAL A 221 14.51 -2.60 15.76
C VAL A 221 15.47 -3.59 16.42
N GLN A 222 15.77 -3.41 17.70
CA GLN A 222 16.65 -4.33 18.43
C GLN A 222 16.06 -5.75 18.52
N ARG A 223 14.74 -5.88 18.70
CA ARG A 223 14.05 -7.18 18.72
C ARG A 223 14.18 -7.90 17.38
N PHE A 224 13.99 -7.18 16.27
CA PHE A 224 14.15 -7.73 14.91
C PHE A 224 15.60 -8.13 14.62
N GLN A 225 16.59 -7.31 15.00
CA GLN A 225 18.01 -7.66 14.85
C GLN A 225 18.39 -8.91 15.65
N ARG A 226 17.91 -9.04 16.89
CA ARG A 226 18.12 -10.24 17.71
C ARG A 226 17.46 -11.49 17.11
N ALA A 227 16.36 -11.32 16.38
CA ALA A 227 15.70 -12.39 15.63
C ALA A 227 16.40 -12.71 14.30
N GLY A 228 17.48 -12.00 13.95
CA GLY A 228 18.28 -12.23 12.74
C GLY A 228 17.68 -11.61 11.48
N LEU A 229 16.74 -10.67 11.59
CA LEU A 229 16.18 -9.98 10.42
C LEU A 229 17.19 -8.95 9.88
N ASP A 230 17.35 -8.90 8.55
CA ASP A 230 18.15 -7.89 7.89
C ASP A 230 17.41 -6.54 7.86
N LEU A 231 17.94 -5.57 8.61
CA LEU A 231 17.43 -4.20 8.67
C LEU A 231 18.36 -3.19 8.00
N SER A 232 19.41 -3.63 7.29
CA SER A 232 20.30 -2.73 6.57
C SER A 232 19.56 -1.81 5.57
N PRO A 233 18.50 -2.26 4.85
CA PRO A 233 17.75 -1.37 3.95
C PRO A 233 17.03 -0.26 4.74
N TYR A 234 16.40 -0.61 5.86
CA TYR A 234 15.70 0.34 6.74
C TYR A 234 16.64 1.39 7.36
N GLN A 235 17.84 0.97 7.76
CA GLN A 235 18.82 1.83 8.41
C GLN A 235 19.52 2.77 7.42
N GLY A 236 19.78 2.30 6.19
CA GLY A 236 20.41 3.09 5.14
C GLY A 236 19.60 4.33 4.74
N GLU A 237 18.27 4.22 4.66
CA GLU A 237 17.42 5.37 4.32
C GLU A 237 17.34 6.39 5.47
N LYS A 238 17.30 5.93 6.72
CA LYS A 238 17.37 6.85 7.88
C LYS A 238 18.66 7.67 7.90
N ALA A 239 19.79 7.03 7.60
CA ALA A 239 21.08 7.71 7.50
C ALA A 239 21.10 8.74 6.36
N ALA A 240 20.44 8.45 5.23
CA ALA A 240 20.32 9.39 4.11
C ALA A 240 19.40 10.59 4.39
N THR A 241 18.39 10.43 5.24
CA THR A 241 17.45 11.50 5.62
C THR A 241 17.90 12.39 6.79
N THR A 242 19.05 12.09 7.41
CA THR A 242 19.65 12.98 8.42
C THR A 242 20.66 13.87 7.71
N PRO A 243 20.39 15.18 7.49
CA PRO A 243 21.42 16.08 6.98
C PRO A 243 22.55 16.09 8.00
N GLY A 244 23.78 15.92 7.53
CA GLY A 244 24.97 15.99 8.37
C GLY A 244 24.91 17.22 9.27
N ARG A 245 25.06 17.00 10.58
CA ARG A 245 25.42 18.05 11.52
C ARG A 245 26.77 18.63 11.18
#